data_AF-A0A1X7VW05-F1
#
_entry.id   AF-A0A1X7VW05-F1
#
_cell.length_a   1.000
_cell.length_b   1.000
_cell.length_c   1.000
_cell.angle_alpha   90.00
_cell.angle_beta   90.00
_cell.angle_gamma   90.00
#
_symmetry.space_group_name_H-M   'P 1'
#
loop_
_entity.id
_entity.type
_entity.pdbx_description
1 polymer ?
#
loop_
_entity_poly.entity_id
_entity_poly.type
_entity_poly.pdbx_seq_one_letter_code
_entity_poly.pdbx_strand_id
1 'polypeptide(L)'
;MDCKEAEALKSILDNFNALLELCDESLQIVKDIEMKARILGVQAQMKKFDFLFGVSLGFLLLKHTDNLSKTMQKEDMCAAEAQNVTSLTLSTLKSLHNDVSFNCFLLRIIASAQEMDVNERLHIVLVMVQH
;
A
#
# COMPACT_ATOMS: atom_id res chain seq x y z
N MET A 1 -0.01 -15.20 19.13
CA MET A 1 -1.14 -14.88 18.22
C MET A 1 -0.55 -14.70 16.83
N ASP A 2 -0.91 -15.58 15.89
CA ASP A 2 -0.28 -15.67 14.57
C ASP A 2 -0.83 -14.57 13.64
N CYS A 3 0.02 -13.67 13.16
CA CYS A 3 -0.33 -12.42 12.47
C CYS A 3 -0.71 -12.65 11.00
N LYS A 4 -1.89 -13.20 10.75
CA LYS A 4 -2.38 -13.48 9.38
C LYS A 4 -2.79 -12.24 8.60
N GLU A 5 -3.07 -11.11 9.25
CA GLU A 5 -3.77 -9.97 8.64
C GLU A 5 -2.85 -9.03 7.87
N ALA A 6 -1.72 -8.60 8.45
CA ALA A 6 -0.72 -7.80 7.72
C ALA A 6 -0.09 -8.60 6.57
N GLU A 7 0.16 -9.90 6.79
CA GLU A 7 0.66 -10.81 5.77
C GLU A 7 -0.38 -11.07 4.67
N ALA A 8 -1.66 -11.16 5.02
CA ALA A 8 -2.74 -11.24 4.03
C ALA A 8 -2.84 -9.96 3.18
N LEU A 9 -2.77 -8.77 3.78
CA LEU A 9 -2.76 -7.52 3.02
C LEU A 9 -1.53 -7.40 2.12
N LYS A 10 -0.37 -7.86 2.60
CA LYS A 10 0.85 -7.94 1.78
C LYS A 10 0.66 -8.91 0.60
N SER A 11 0.09 -10.09 0.84
CA SER A 11 -0.21 -11.05 -0.23
C SER A 11 -1.23 -10.47 -1.23
N ILE A 12 -2.23 -9.73 -0.77
CA ILE A 12 -3.18 -9.02 -1.66
C ILE A 12 -2.44 -8.00 -2.53
N LEU A 13 -1.52 -7.20 -1.96
CA LEU A 13 -0.70 -6.25 -2.73
C LEU A 13 0.20 -6.97 -3.75
N ASP A 14 0.85 -8.05 -3.33
CA ASP A 14 1.76 -8.80 -4.20
C ASP A 14 0.99 -9.48 -5.35
N ASN A 15 -0.17 -10.07 -5.07
CA ASN A 15 -1.07 -10.62 -6.10
C ASN A 15 -1.60 -9.54 -7.04
N PHE A 16 -1.96 -8.38 -6.50
CA PHE A 16 -2.44 -7.24 -7.28
C PHE A 16 -1.36 -6.75 -8.26
N ASN A 17 -0.11 -6.63 -7.80
CA ASN A 17 1.02 -6.24 -8.64
C ASN A 17 1.29 -7.30 -9.72
N ALA A 18 1.32 -8.59 -9.36
CA ALA A 18 1.54 -9.68 -10.31
C ALA A 18 0.45 -9.75 -11.39
N LEU A 19 -0.81 -9.49 -11.03
CA LEU A 19 -1.92 -9.45 -11.98
C LEU A 19 -1.82 -8.26 -12.95
N LEU A 20 -1.32 -7.11 -12.48
CA LEU A 20 -1.08 -5.95 -13.35
C LEU A 20 0.07 -6.18 -14.33
N GLU A 21 1.18 -6.73 -13.84
CA GLU A 21 2.31 -7.13 -14.69
C GLU A 21 1.88 -8.13 -15.76
N LEU A 22 1.08 -9.14 -15.37
CA LEU A 22 0.51 -10.10 -16.32
C LEU A 22 -0.42 -9.44 -17.35
N CYS A 23 -1.21 -8.43 -16.96
CA CYS A 23 -2.04 -7.67 -17.90
C CYS A 23 -1.17 -6.91 -18.91
N ASP A 24 -0.10 -6.25 -18.45
CA ASP A 24 0.83 -5.52 -19.31
C ASP A 24 1.54 -6.44 -20.30
N GLU A 25 2.05 -7.59 -19.84
CA GLU A 25 2.63 -8.62 -20.70
C GLU A 25 1.62 -9.14 -21.73
N SER A 26 0.39 -9.42 -21.30
CA SER A 26 -0.67 -9.94 -22.16
C SER A 26 -1.05 -8.95 -23.27
N LEU A 27 -1.01 -7.64 -22.99
CA LEU A 27 -1.29 -6.60 -24.00
C LEU A 27 -0.24 -6.51 -25.11
N GLN A 28 1.00 -6.91 -24.82
CA GLN A 28 2.07 -6.98 -25.81
C GLN A 28 1.91 -8.17 -26.76
N ILE A 29 1.35 -9.29 -26.26
CA ILE A 29 1.28 -10.56 -26.98
C ILE A 29 -0.03 -10.71 -27.76
N VAL A 30 -1.15 -10.27 -27.18
CA VAL A 30 -2.48 -10.39 -27.80
C VAL A 30 -2.55 -9.58 -29.09
N LYS A 31 -3.06 -10.17 -30.17
CA LYS A 31 -3.33 -9.47 -31.44
C LYS A 31 -4.80 -9.13 -31.63
N ASP A 32 -5.68 -9.85 -30.94
CA ASP A 32 -7.12 -9.67 -31.02
C ASP A 32 -7.55 -8.36 -30.31
N ILE A 33 -8.26 -7.51 -31.04
CA ILE A 33 -8.62 -6.15 -30.59
C ILE A 33 -9.64 -6.22 -29.45
N GLU A 34 -10.59 -7.15 -29.51
CA GLU A 34 -11.61 -7.31 -28.48
C GLU A 34 -10.98 -7.79 -27.17
N MET A 35 -10.06 -8.76 -27.25
CA MET A 35 -9.32 -9.26 -26.10
C MET A 35 -8.41 -8.18 -25.48
N LYS A 36 -7.76 -7.33 -26.30
CA LYS A 36 -7.04 -6.14 -25.78
C LYS A 36 -7.96 -5.21 -25.02
N ALA A 37 -9.13 -4.89 -25.58
CA ALA A 37 -10.10 -4.00 -24.93
C ALA A 37 -10.58 -4.57 -23.58
N ARG A 38 -10.76 -5.89 -23.49
CA ARG A 38 -11.13 -6.57 -22.24
C ARG A 38 -10.01 -6.51 -21.20
N ILE A 39 -8.77 -6.75 -21.60
CA ILE A 39 -7.60 -6.65 -20.70
C ILE A 39 -7.46 -5.22 -20.19
N LEU A 40 -7.56 -4.22 -21.08
CA LEU A 40 -7.55 -2.80 -20.70
C LEU A 40 -8.69 -2.44 -19.73
N GLY A 41 -9.88 -3.01 -19.92
CA GLY A 41 -11.01 -2.81 -19.02
C GLY A 41 -10.78 -3.39 -17.61
N VAL A 42 -10.25 -4.61 -17.52
CA VAL A 42 -9.87 -5.24 -16.24
C VAL A 42 -8.78 -4.41 -15.56
N GLN A 43 -7.76 -4.04 -16.32
CA GLN A 43 -6.66 -3.21 -15.89
C GLN A 43 -7.19 -1.86 -15.36
N ALA A 44 -8.09 -1.16 -16.04
CA ALA A 44 -8.70 0.09 -15.56
C ALA A 44 -9.51 -0.08 -14.26
N GLN A 45 -10.20 -1.20 -14.05
CA GLN A 45 -10.94 -1.46 -12.81
C GLN A 45 -10.00 -1.77 -11.64
N MET A 46 -8.93 -2.52 -11.88
CA MET A 46 -7.90 -2.81 -10.88
C MET A 46 -7.22 -1.51 -10.43
N LYS A 47 -7.01 -0.59 -11.37
CA LYS A 47 -6.44 0.73 -11.14
C LYS A 47 -7.39 1.73 -10.47
N LYS A 48 -8.32 1.31 -9.61
CA LYS A 48 -9.08 2.25 -8.77
C LYS A 48 -8.27 2.64 -7.53
N PHE A 49 -7.87 3.91 -7.48
CA PHE A 49 -7.02 4.52 -6.44
C PHE A 49 -7.43 4.20 -5.00
N ASP A 50 -8.73 4.18 -4.72
CA ASP A 50 -9.27 3.96 -3.37
C ASP A 50 -8.86 2.59 -2.78
N PHE A 51 -8.75 1.55 -3.63
CA PHE A 51 -8.35 0.20 -3.19
C PHE A 51 -6.86 0.15 -2.84
N LEU A 52 -5.99 0.65 -3.72
CA LEU A 52 -4.54 0.64 -3.52
C LEU A 52 -4.14 1.49 -2.30
N PHE A 53 -4.78 2.66 -2.13
CA PHE A 53 -4.57 3.53 -0.98
C PHE A 53 -4.99 2.85 0.32
N GLY A 54 -6.20 2.30 0.39
CA GLY A 54 -6.73 1.65 1.59
C GLY A 54 -5.91 0.43 2.02
N VAL A 55 -5.52 -0.43 1.07
CA VAL A 55 -4.70 -1.62 1.35
C VAL A 55 -3.28 -1.24 1.77
N SER A 56 -2.67 -0.23 1.13
CA SER A 56 -1.32 0.23 1.49
C SER A 56 -1.28 0.87 2.87
N LEU A 57 -2.28 1.68 3.20
CA LEU A 57 -2.42 2.29 4.53
C LEU A 57 -2.69 1.23 5.60
N GLY A 58 -3.58 0.27 5.32
CA GLY A 58 -3.89 -0.83 6.21
C GLY A 58 -2.66 -1.70 6.52
N PHE A 59 -1.88 -2.04 5.49
CA PHE A 59 -0.63 -2.78 5.65
C PHE A 59 0.37 -2.04 6.54
N LEU A 60 0.56 -0.73 6.33
CA LEU A 60 1.48 0.09 7.12
C LEU A 60 1.10 0.08 8.62
N LEU A 61 -0.18 0.34 8.93
CA LEU A 61 -0.67 0.42 10.30
C LEU A 61 -0.62 -0.93 11.02
N LEU A 62 -1.08 -1.99 10.35
CA LEU A 62 -1.08 -3.34 10.92
C LEU A 62 0.35 -3.84 11.13
N LYS A 63 1.26 -3.62 10.19
CA LYS A 63 2.67 -4.01 10.34
C LYS A 63 3.32 -3.39 11.59
N HIS A 64 3.13 -2.10 11.82
CA HIS A 64 3.71 -1.44 13.01
C HIS A 64 3.06 -1.92 14.30
N THR A 65 1.75 -2.15 14.30
CA THR A 65 1.00 -2.66 15.46
C THR A 65 1.38 -4.11 15.79
N ASP A 66 1.54 -4.95 14.77
CA ASP A 66 1.97 -6.34 14.89
C ASP A 66 3.40 -6.45 15.42
N ASN A 67 4.32 -5.65 14.88
CA ASN A 67 5.69 -5.64 15.35
C ASN A 67 5.79 -5.23 16.82
N LEU A 68 5.00 -4.23 17.24
CA LEU A 68 4.89 -3.85 18.64
C LEU A 68 4.35 -5.00 19.49
N SER A 69 3.23 -5.60 19.08
CA SER A 69 2.59 -6.72 19.78
C SER A 69 3.52 -7.93 19.95
N LYS A 70 4.22 -8.34 18.89
CA LYS A 70 5.22 -9.42 18.92
C LYS A 70 6.39 -9.08 19.83
N THR A 71 6.84 -7.84 19.81
CA THR A 71 7.96 -7.39 20.65
C THR A 71 7.59 -7.40 22.13
N MET A 72 6.36 -6.98 22.46
CA MET A 72 5.82 -7.01 23.83
C MET A 72 5.56 -8.41 24.39
N GLN A 73 5.42 -9.41 23.52
CA GLN A 73 5.17 -10.80 23.91
C GLN A 73 6.46 -11.62 24.16
N LYS A 74 7.65 -11.01 24.05
CA LYS A 74 8.91 -11.73 24.32
C LYS A 74 9.07 -12.01 25.82
N GLU A 75 9.50 -13.21 26.16
CA GLU A 75 9.61 -13.69 27.56
C GLU A 75 10.65 -12.92 28.39
N ASP A 76 11.63 -12.29 27.73
CA ASP A 76 12.71 -11.51 28.34
C ASP A 76 12.40 -10.01 28.44
N MET A 77 11.22 -9.56 28.01
CA MET A 77 10.87 -8.15 27.97
C MET A 77 10.59 -7.56 29.37
N CYS A 78 11.36 -6.55 29.76
CA CYS A 78 11.04 -5.77 30.96
C CYS A 78 10.12 -4.56 30.68
N ALA A 79 9.50 -4.01 31.74
CA ALA A 79 8.57 -2.89 31.62
C ALA A 79 9.21 -1.62 31.01
N ALA A 80 10.50 -1.37 31.29
CA ALA A 80 11.21 -0.21 30.74
C ALA A 80 11.43 -0.35 29.22
N GLU A 81 11.79 -1.56 28.75
CA GLU A 81 11.93 -1.86 27.33
C GLU A 81 10.57 -1.79 26.62
N ALA A 82 9.52 -2.34 27.22
CA ALA A 82 8.16 -2.26 26.68
C ALA A 82 7.69 -0.79 26.51
N GLN A 83 7.95 0.07 27.50
CA GLN A 83 7.67 1.50 27.40
C GLN A 83 8.47 2.17 26.28
N ASN A 84 9.76 1.83 26.15
CA ASN A 84 10.61 2.40 25.11
C ASN A 84 10.14 1.99 23.71
N VAL A 85 9.85 0.71 23.48
CA VAL A 85 9.37 0.20 22.17
C VAL A 85 7.99 0.78 21.83
N THR A 86 7.11 0.93 22.81
CA THR A 86 5.80 1.59 22.63
C THR A 86 5.99 3.06 22.23
N SER A 87 6.89 3.79 22.92
CA SER A 87 7.22 5.18 22.61
C SER A 87 7.82 5.33 21.21
N LEU A 88 8.73 4.44 20.81
CA LEU A 88 9.32 4.41 19.47
C LEU A 88 8.27 4.13 18.38
N THR A 89 7.36 3.18 18.62
CA THR A 89 6.27 2.87 17.69
C THR A 89 5.33 4.07 17.53
N LEU A 90 4.97 4.72 18.65
CA LEU A 90 4.14 5.92 18.64
C LEU A 90 4.83 7.10 17.94
N SER A 91 6.13 7.30 18.19
CA SER A 91 6.94 8.33 17.54
C SER A 91 7.01 8.11 16.03
N THR A 92 7.19 6.86 15.60
CA THR A 92 7.19 6.49 14.17
C THR A 92 5.83 6.74 13.53
N LEU A 93 4.72 6.34 14.17
CA LEU A 93 3.39 6.59 13.62
C LEU A 93 3.05 8.08 13.58
N LYS A 94 3.48 8.86 14.58
CA LYS A 94 3.32 10.32 14.61
C LYS A 94 4.18 11.02 13.57
N SER A 95 5.41 10.54 13.32
CA SER A 95 6.26 11.09 12.27
C SER A 95 5.71 10.80 10.88
N LEU A 96 4.94 9.72 10.72
CA LEU A 96 4.18 9.46 9.49
C LEU A 96 2.92 10.34 9.35
N HIS A 97 2.47 10.96 10.45
CA HIS A 97 1.33 11.87 10.54
C HIS A 97 1.76 13.35 10.50
N ASN A 98 2.58 13.72 9.53
CA ASN A 98 2.84 15.12 9.17
C ASN A 98 2.75 15.30 7.66
N ASP A 99 2.48 16.52 7.20
CA ASP A 99 2.21 16.80 5.78
C ASP A 99 3.35 16.38 4.87
N VAL A 100 4.61 16.49 5.31
CA VAL A 100 5.78 16.06 4.52
C VAL A 100 5.81 14.55 4.36
N SER A 101 5.59 13.79 5.44
CA SER A 101 5.62 12.33 5.43
C SER A 101 4.39 11.74 4.77
N PHE A 102 3.23 12.39 4.94
CA PHE A 102 2.02 12.09 4.19
C PHE A 102 2.24 12.37 2.70
N ASN A 103 2.86 13.49 2.33
CA ASN A 103 3.21 13.78 0.94
C ASN A 103 4.22 12.77 0.40
N CYS A 104 5.22 12.33 1.15
CA CYS A 104 6.12 11.25 0.70
C CYS A 104 5.39 9.91 0.52
N PHE A 105 4.49 9.56 1.44
CA PHE A 105 3.64 8.37 1.34
C PHE A 105 2.70 8.45 0.13
N LEU A 106 2.05 9.60 -0.05
CA LEU A 106 1.16 9.89 -1.17
C LEU A 106 1.93 9.88 -2.49
N LEU A 107 3.09 10.53 -2.57
CA LEU A 107 3.97 10.50 -3.75
C LEU A 107 4.42 9.09 -4.08
N ARG A 108 4.67 8.24 -3.08
CA ARG A 108 5.00 6.84 -3.30
C ARG A 108 3.80 6.04 -3.82
N ILE A 109 2.60 6.27 -3.29
CA ILE A 109 1.37 5.67 -3.83
C ILE A 109 1.10 6.18 -5.25
N ILE A 110 1.33 7.47 -5.50
CA ILE A 110 1.20 8.10 -6.83
C ILE A 110 2.23 7.52 -7.79
N ALA A 111 3.48 7.35 -7.37
CA ALA A 111 4.54 6.74 -8.19
C ALA A 111 4.18 5.29 -8.52
N SER A 112 3.77 4.49 -7.54
CA SER A 112 3.25 3.14 -7.80
C SER A 112 2.03 3.18 -8.71
N ALA A 113 1.09 4.09 -8.50
CA ALA A 113 -0.08 4.27 -9.35
C ALA A 113 0.29 4.71 -10.79
N GLN A 114 1.32 5.51 -10.99
CA GLN A 114 1.82 5.98 -12.29
C GLN A 114 2.61 4.90 -13.03
N GLU A 115 3.47 4.15 -12.33
CA GLU A 115 4.09 2.92 -12.85
C GLU A 115 3.03 1.92 -13.31
N MET A 116 1.89 1.93 -12.62
CA MET A 116 0.72 1.12 -12.92
C MET A 116 -0.28 1.87 -13.83
N ASP A 117 -0.02 3.04 -14.42
CA ASP A 117 -0.93 3.83 -15.29
C ASP A 117 -2.40 3.99 -14.78
N VAL A 118 -2.55 4.19 -13.47
CA VAL A 118 -3.81 4.39 -12.71
C VAL A 118 -4.22 5.87 -12.75
N ASN A 119 -4.48 6.44 -13.93
CA ASN A 119 -4.43 7.90 -14.07
C ASN A 119 -5.75 8.68 -13.89
N GLU A 120 -6.93 8.04 -13.86
CA GLU A 120 -8.21 8.78 -13.96
C GLU A 120 -8.61 9.58 -12.70
N ARG A 121 -8.04 9.31 -11.52
CA ARG A 121 -8.36 10.06 -10.26
C ARG A 121 -7.23 10.92 -9.70
N LEU A 122 -6.05 10.85 -10.32
CA LEU A 122 -4.85 11.55 -9.87
C LEU A 122 -4.97 13.08 -10.01
N HIS A 123 -5.77 13.56 -10.96
CA HIS A 123 -5.96 14.99 -11.23
C HIS A 123 -6.62 15.74 -10.06
N ILE A 124 -7.55 15.13 -9.34
CA ILE A 124 -8.24 15.79 -8.22
C ILE A 124 -7.31 15.93 -7.01
N VAL A 125 -6.47 14.91 -6.76
CA VAL A 125 -5.54 14.91 -5.61
C VAL A 125 -4.32 15.80 -5.88
N LEU A 126 -3.78 15.81 -7.10
CA LEU A 126 -2.69 16.72 -7.48
C LEU A 126 -3.07 18.20 -7.39
N VAL A 127 -4.30 18.56 -7.78
CA VAL A 127 -4.81 19.94 -7.66
C VAL A 127 -5.03 20.35 -6.20
N MET A 128 -5.30 19.40 -5.30
CA MET A 128 -5.45 19.67 -3.86
C MET A 128 -4.13 19.79 -3.09
N VAL A 129 -3.01 19.25 -3.61
CA VAL A 129 -1.69 19.31 -2.96
C VAL A 129 -0.85 20.51 -3.43
N GLN A 130 -1.26 21.20 -4.51
CA GLN A 130 -0.56 22.38 -5.04
C GLN A 130 -0.97 23.74 -4.44
N HIS A 131 -1.76 23.76 -3.36
CA HIS A 131 -2.19 24.98 -2.68
C HIS A 131 -1.83 24.99 -1.19
#